data_AF-A0A2S2P5T2-F1
#
_entry.id   AF-A0A2S2P5T2-F1
#
_cell.length_a   1.000
_cell.length_b   1.000
_cell.length_c   1.000
_cell.angle_alpha   90.00
_cell.angle_beta   90.00
_cell.angle_gamma   90.00
#
_symmetry.space_group_name_H-M   'P 1'
#
loop_
_entity.id
_entity.type
_entity.pdbx_description
1 polymer ?
#
loop_
_entity_poly.entity_id
_entity_poly.type
_entity_poly.pdbx_seq_one_letter_code
_entity_poly.pdbx_strand_id
1 'polypeptide(L)'
;GEVIFLRTPPKHTGEPTKLQPKYRGPFVVSKVLPNDTYQITDVIVKDGRQYRTTVHATHMKGYKLGPDSDDIGEEVDNTSQNGEEETETEDQRQQETDAVK
;
A
#
# COMPACT_ATOMS: atom_id res chain seq x y z
N GLY A 1 -1.38 12.79 16.42
CA GLY A 1 -1.79 12.22 15.12
C GLY A 1 -2.78 11.11 15.39
N GLU A 2 -3.72 10.91 14.48
CA GLU A 2 -4.70 9.84 14.58
C GLU A 2 -4.07 8.48 14.25
N VAL A 3 -4.45 7.44 14.99
CA VAL A 3 -3.96 6.07 14.77
C VAL A 3 -4.85 5.40 13.73
N ILE A 4 -4.22 4.92 12.67
CA ILE A 4 -4.88 4.31 11.53
C ILE A 4 -4.22 2.98 11.17
N PHE A 5 -5.01 2.09 10.59
CA PHE A 5 -4.56 0.84 10.01
C PHE A 5 -4.74 0.88 8.49
N LEU A 6 -3.85 0.22 7.74
CA LEU A 6 -3.96 0.15 6.29
C LEU A 6 -4.56 -1.16 5.84
N ARG A 7 -5.53 -1.11 4.94
CA ARG A 7 -6.08 -2.29 4.28
C ARG A 7 -5.06 -2.85 3.30
N THR A 8 -4.80 -4.15 3.40
CA THR A 8 -3.89 -4.87 2.51
C THR A 8 -4.67 -5.78 1.57
N PRO A 9 -4.36 -5.79 0.26
CA PRO A 9 -4.96 -6.75 -0.66
C PRO A 9 -4.51 -8.18 -0.30
N PRO A 10 -5.37 -9.19 -0.52
CA PRO A 10 -5.01 -10.58 -0.29
C PRO A 10 -3.88 -10.99 -1.24
N LYS A 11 -2.92 -11.77 -0.74
CA LYS A 11 -1.80 -12.29 -1.53
C LYS A 11 -2.13 -13.69 -2.02
N HIS A 12 -1.99 -13.94 -3.31
CA HIS A 12 -2.21 -15.28 -3.88
C HIS A 12 -0.94 -16.13 -3.74
N THR A 13 -0.75 -16.74 -2.57
CA THR A 13 0.41 -17.60 -2.25
C THR A 13 0.11 -19.10 -2.36
N GLY A 14 -1.08 -19.48 -2.85
CA GLY A 14 -1.59 -20.86 -2.82
C GLY A 14 -2.22 -21.27 -1.48
N GLU A 15 -2.05 -20.45 -0.43
CA GLU A 15 -2.71 -20.63 0.86
C GLU A 15 -4.08 -19.92 0.92
N PRO A 16 -4.99 -20.35 1.82
CA PRO A 16 -6.29 -19.70 2.00
C PRO A 16 -6.17 -18.21 2.36
N THR A 17 -6.73 -17.34 1.52
CA THR A 17 -6.69 -15.88 1.71
C THR A 17 -7.52 -15.39 2.89
N LYS A 18 -8.53 -16.16 3.34
CA LYS A 18 -9.41 -15.82 4.47
C LYS A 18 -8.65 -15.65 5.80
N LEU A 19 -7.53 -16.37 5.96
CA LEU A 19 -6.73 -16.31 7.18
C LEU A 19 -5.63 -15.25 7.12
N GLN A 20 -5.45 -14.59 5.96
CA GLN A 20 -4.44 -13.57 5.81
C GLN A 20 -4.87 -12.28 6.54
N PRO A 21 -3.93 -11.53 7.13
CA PRO A 21 -4.25 -10.27 7.79
C PRO A 21 -4.80 -9.25 6.76
N LYS A 22 -6.04 -8.79 6.97
CA LYS A 22 -6.72 -7.79 6.12
C LYS A 22 -6.18 -6.38 6.33
N TYR A 23 -5.60 -6.11 7.50
CA TYR A 23 -5.04 -4.82 7.86
C TYR A 23 -3.60 -4.96 8.35
N ARG A 24 -2.75 -4.00 7.97
CA ARG A 24 -1.36 -3.90 8.39
C ARG A 24 -1.17 -2.67 9.25
N GLY A 25 -0.42 -2.87 10.35
CA GLY A 25 0.33 -1.87 11.09
C GLY A 25 -0.52 -0.79 11.77
N PRO A 26 -0.17 -0.38 12.99
CA PRO A 26 -0.63 0.90 13.50
C PRO A 26 0.27 2.00 12.92
N PHE A 27 -0.34 2.92 12.19
CA PHE A 27 0.30 4.11 11.63
C PHE A 27 -0.26 5.38 12.27
N VAL A 28 0.52 6.46 12.22
CA VAL A 28 0.09 7.80 12.60
C VAL A 28 0.04 8.68 11.37
N VAL A 29 -1.05 9.44 11.21
CA VAL A 29 -1.11 10.49 10.18
C VAL A 29 -0.12 11.61 10.52
N SER A 30 0.80 11.88 9.60
CA SER A 30 1.86 12.89 9.72
C SER A 30 1.54 14.17 8.94
N LYS A 31 0.95 14.06 7.75
CA LYS A 31 0.57 15.22 6.92
C LYS A 31 -0.68 14.91 6.10
N VAL A 32 -1.54 15.90 5.96
CA VAL A 32 -2.68 15.87 5.04
C VAL A 32 -2.25 16.42 3.69
N LEU A 33 -2.49 15.68 2.61
CA LEU A 33 -2.23 16.07 1.23
C LEU A 33 -3.57 16.35 0.51
N PRO A 34 -3.56 17.05 -0.63
CA PRO A 34 -4.74 17.18 -1.47
C PRO A 34 -5.26 15.82 -1.96
N ASN A 35 -6.49 15.79 -2.45
CA ASN A 35 -7.13 14.60 -3.04
C ASN A 35 -7.19 13.40 -2.07
N ASP A 36 -7.62 13.65 -0.83
CA ASP A 36 -7.84 12.62 0.19
C ASP A 36 -6.66 11.67 0.41
N THR A 37 -5.45 12.20 0.18
CA THR A 37 -4.21 11.48 0.37
C THR A 37 -3.55 11.94 1.66
N TYR A 38 -3.02 10.99 2.42
CA TYR A 38 -2.43 11.23 3.72
C TYR A 38 -1.03 10.66 3.74
N GLN A 39 -0.09 11.44 4.27
CA GLN A 39 1.23 10.95 4.60
C GLN A 39 1.19 10.36 6.00
N ILE A 40 1.60 9.11 6.13
CA ILE A 40 1.56 8.36 7.36
C ILE A 40 2.96 7.88 7.73
N THR A 41 3.19 7.68 9.02
CA THR A 41 4.44 7.16 9.58
C THR A 41 4.16 6.03 10.56
N ASP A 42 5.11 5.12 10.74
CA ASP A 42 4.96 4.07 11.77
C ASP A 42 4.79 4.68 13.16
N VAL A 43 3.92 4.06 13.97
CA VAL A 43 3.80 4.38 15.41
C VAL A 43 5.04 3.94 16.16
N ILE A 44 5.60 2.78 15.80
CA ILE A 44 6.75 2.17 16.47
C ILE A 44 7.89 2.07 15.48
N VAL A 45 8.99 2.75 15.78
CA VAL A 45 10.21 2.65 14.99
C VAL A 45 10.83 1.28 15.22
N LYS A 46 10.81 0.42 14.21
CA LYS A 46 11.53 -0.86 14.21
C LYS A 46 12.91 -0.64 13.63
N ASP A 47 13.94 -1.20 14.29
CA ASP A 47 15.33 -1.18 13.82
C ASP A 47 15.91 0.22 13.52
N GLY A 48 15.42 1.25 14.22
CA GLY A 48 15.85 2.64 14.06
C GLY A 48 15.42 3.31 12.75
N ARG A 49 14.63 2.62 11.91
CA ARG A 49 14.10 3.17 10.65
C ARG A 49 12.62 3.47 10.80
N GLN A 50 12.26 4.74 10.65
CA GLN A 50 10.86 5.15 10.61
C GLN A 50 10.39 5.12 9.15
N TYR A 51 9.46 4.24 8.81
CA TYR A 51 8.90 4.24 7.47
C TYR A 51 7.85 5.35 7.35
N ARG A 52 7.86 6.00 6.18
CA ARG A 52 6.91 7.05 5.80
C ARG A 52 6.35 6.71 4.44
N THR A 53 5.03 6.71 4.32
CA THR A 53 4.34 6.40 3.06
C THR A 53 3.15 7.33 2.86
N THR A 54 2.62 7.38 1.65
CA THR A 54 1.44 8.14 1.27
C THR A 54 0.33 7.19 0.85
N VAL A 55 -0.90 7.44 1.31
CA VAL A 55 -2.03 6.54 1.09
C VAL A 55 -3.33 7.33 0.93
N HIS A 56 -4.25 6.81 0.12
CA HIS A 56 -5.59 7.37 -0.04
C HIS A 56 -6.52 6.96 1.10
N ALA A 57 -7.48 7.83 1.46
CA ALA A 57 -8.44 7.60 2.55
C ALA A 57 -9.17 6.25 2.46
N THR A 58 -9.48 5.78 1.26
CA THR A 58 -10.16 4.49 1.01
C THR A 58 -9.41 3.28 1.56
N HIS A 59 -8.08 3.36 1.66
CA HIS A 59 -7.25 2.26 2.17
C HIS A 59 -6.94 2.41 3.66
N MET A 60 -7.44 3.45 4.32
CA MET A 60 -7.20 3.73 5.74
C MET A 60 -8.42 3.34 6.57
N LYS A 61 -8.19 2.77 7.74
CA LYS A 61 -9.22 2.50 8.75
C LYS A 61 -8.79 3.11 10.07
N GLY A 62 -9.61 4.01 10.63
CA GLY A 62 -9.34 4.62 11.93
C GLY A 62 -9.45 3.61 13.08
N TYR A 63 -8.57 3.74 14.08
CA TYR A 63 -8.65 2.94 15.30
C TYR A 63 -9.65 3.56 16.28
N LYS A 64 -10.62 2.77 16.74
CA LYS A 64 -11.60 3.18 17.76
C LYS A 64 -11.62 2.16 18.89
N LEU A 65 -11.62 2.64 20.15
CA LEU A 65 -11.67 1.80 21.35
C LEU A 65 -13.06 1.91 21.97
N GLY A 66 -13.93 0.92 21.77
CA GLY A 66 -15.24 0.88 22.42
C GLY A 66 -16.23 -0.12 21.79
N PRO A 67 -17.19 -0.65 22.55
CA PRO A 67 -18.18 -1.62 22.08
C PRO A 67 -19.22 -1.02 21.12
N ASP A 68 -19.41 0.30 21.13
CA ASP A 68 -20.29 1.03 20.21
C ASP A 68 -19.56 1.48 18.94
N SER A 69 -18.41 0.86 18.65
CA SER A 69 -17.77 1.00 17.36
C SER A 69 -18.66 0.30 16.35
N ASP A 70 -19.47 1.06 15.61
CA ASP A 70 -20.11 0.60 14.38
C ASP A 70 -19.01 0.20 13.38
N ASP A 71 -18.35 -0.93 13.61
CA ASP A 71 -17.51 -1.60 12.63
C ASP A 71 -18.44 -2.32 11.66
N ILE A 72 -19.27 -1.53 11.00
CA ILE A 72 -19.85 -1.89 9.72
C ILE A 72 -18.64 -1.93 8.81
N GLY A 73 -18.03 -3.11 8.72
CA GLY A 73 -17.04 -3.43 7.73
C GLY A 73 -17.72 -3.27 6.39
N GLU A 74 -17.75 -2.05 5.85
CA GLU A 74 -18.02 -1.83 4.45
C GLU A 74 -16.92 -2.55 3.69
N GLU A 75 -17.24 -3.78 3.34
CA GLU A 75 -16.44 -4.61 2.48
C GLU A 75 -16.54 -4.00 1.08
N VAL A 76 -15.75 -2.97 0.83
CA VAL A 76 -15.45 -2.59 -0.55
C VAL A 76 -14.57 -3.69 -1.10
N ASP A 77 -15.19 -4.74 -1.66
CA ASP A 77 -14.50 -5.81 -2.35
C ASP A 77 -13.91 -5.23 -3.64
N ASN A 78 -12.69 -4.69 -3.56
CA ASN A 78 -11.94 -4.23 -4.73
C ASN A 78 -11.31 -5.43 -5.47
N THR A 79 -12.04 -6.53 -5.61
CA THR A 79 -11.69 -7.61 -6.53
C THR A 79 -12.16 -7.22 -7.92
N SER A 80 -11.48 -6.27 -8.55
CA SER A 80 -11.62 -6.02 -9.99
C SER A 80 -10.34 -5.37 -10.55
N GLN A 81 -9.60 -6.20 -11.27
CA GLN A 81 -8.87 -5.94 -12.52
C GLN A 81 -8.29 -4.53 -12.72
N ASN A 82 -6.97 -4.41 -12.92
CA ASN A 82 -6.44 -4.37 -14.28
C ASN A 82 -4.89 -4.31 -14.32
N GLY A 83 -4.35 -4.75 -15.44
CA GLY A 83 -3.23 -4.05 -16.08
C GLY A 83 -1.87 -4.68 -15.87
N GLU A 84 -1.48 -5.47 -16.85
CA GLU A 84 -0.09 -5.73 -17.21
C GLU A 84 0.64 -4.38 -17.31
N GLU A 85 1.47 -4.04 -16.32
CA GLU A 85 2.46 -2.97 -16.46
C GLU A 85 3.60 -3.53 -17.32
N GLU A 86 3.51 -3.33 -18.63
CA GLU A 86 4.67 -3.43 -19.52
C GLU A 86 5.63 -2.30 -19.15
N THR A 87 6.60 -2.61 -18.30
CA THR A 87 7.76 -1.73 -18.10
C THR A 87 8.66 -1.88 -19.33
N GLU A 88 8.50 -0.97 -20.30
CA GLU A 88 9.52 -0.73 -21.32
C GLU A 88 10.81 -0.29 -20.61
N THR A 89 11.76 -1.22 -20.55
CA THR A 89 13.12 -0.91 -20.09
C THR A 89 13.91 -0.45 -21.30
N GLU A 90 14.31 0.83 -21.29
CA GLU A 90 15.25 1.41 -22.25
C GLU A 90 16.60 0.66 -22.19
N ASP A 91 16.89 -0.21 -23.15
CA ASP A 91 18.21 -0.84 -23.32
C ASP A 91 19.04 -0.01 -24.32
N GLN A 92 19.88 0.86 -23.78
CA GLN A 92 20.99 1.48 -24.51
C GLN A 92 22.13 0.46 -24.62
N ARG A 93 22.42 -0.02 -25.83
CA ARG A 93 23.75 -0.52 -26.19
C ARG A 93 24.11 -0.19 -27.64
N GLN A 94 25.07 0.72 -27.76
CA GLN A 94 25.88 0.98 -28.94
C GLN A 94 26.86 -0.18 -29.18
N GLN A 95 27.10 -0.52 -30.45
CA GLN A 95 28.42 -0.85 -31.05
C GLN A 95 28.23 -1.24 -32.53
N GLU A 96 28.70 -0.39 -33.44
CA GLU A 96 29.87 -0.61 -34.33
C GLU A 96 29.59 -1.54 -35.51
N THR A 97 29.47 -0.96 -36.71
CA THR A 97 29.71 -1.69 -37.96
C THR A 97 30.88 -1.05 -38.67
N ASP A 98 32.05 -1.64 -38.48
CA ASP A 98 33.23 -1.39 -39.29
C ASP A 98 33.32 -2.43 -40.41
N ALA A 99 33.65 -1.93 -41.60
CA ALA A 99 34.40 -2.53 -42.71
C ALA A 99 34.12 -3.97 -43.24
N VAL A 100 33.84 -3.99 -44.54
CA VAL A 100 34.49 -4.83 -45.59
C VAL A 100 34.15 -6.32 -45.63
N LYS A 101 33.41 -6.74 -46.68
CA LYS A 101 33.98 -7.39 -47.88
C LYS A 101 32.99 -7.49 -49.03
#